data_AF-A0A7K2VS97-F1
#
_entry.id   AF-A0A7K2VS97-F1
#
_cell.length_a   1.000
_cell.length_b   1.000
_cell.length_c   1.000
_cell.angle_alpha   90.00
_cell.angle_beta   90.00
_cell.angle_gamma   90.00
#
_symmetry.space_group_name_H-M   'P 1'
#
loop_
_entity.id
_entity.type
_entity.pdbx_description
1 polymer ?
#
loop_
_entity_poly.entity_id
_entity_poly.type
_entity_poly.pdbx_seq_one_letter_code
_entity_poly.pdbx_strand_id
1 'polypeptide(L)' 'QAAQVASALASARAVHRPQQGEWSAGRGENVANEAYLVPRQDVDRFRTELGALASDLPGVTVEVTGPWAPYSFAGGVTS' A
#
# COMPACT_ATOMS: atom_id res chain seq x y z
N GLN A 1 0.32 -13.04 -2.78
CA GLN A 1 1.67 -12.88 -2.18
C GLN A 1 1.91 -11.47 -1.64
N ALA A 2 1.64 -10.39 -2.40
CA ALA A 2 1.88 -8.99 -1.94
C ALA A 2 1.15 -8.62 -0.67
N ALA A 3 -0.17 -8.87 -0.66
CA ALA A 3 -1.00 -8.62 0.50
C ALA A 3 -0.57 -9.44 1.73
N GLN A 4 0.03 -10.62 1.57
CA GLN A 4 0.47 -11.45 2.71
C GLN A 4 1.75 -10.92 3.34
N VAL A 5 2.74 -10.55 2.53
CA VAL A 5 3.98 -9.92 2.99
C VAL A 5 3.70 -8.58 3.66
N ALA A 6 2.87 -7.76 3.01
CA ALA A 6 2.48 -6.47 3.55
C ALA A 6 1.68 -6.61 4.87
N SER A 7 0.86 -7.67 5.01
CA SER A 7 0.12 -7.93 6.26
C SER A 7 1.00 -8.43 7.41
N ALA A 8 2.16 -9.03 7.14
CA ALA A 8 3.07 -9.52 8.20
C ALA A 8 3.85 -8.38 8.89
N LEU A 9 4.11 -7.30 8.15
CA LEU A 9 4.86 -6.14 8.61
C LEU A 9 3.97 -4.95 9.02
N ALA A 10 2.68 -4.98 8.67
CA ALA A 10 1.73 -3.94 9.04
C ALA A 10 0.95 -4.33 10.29
N SER A 11 0.74 -3.35 11.19
CA SER A 11 -0.15 -3.48 12.34
C SER A 11 -1.63 -3.34 11.97
N ALA A 12 -1.93 -2.70 10.83
CA ALA A 12 -3.28 -2.61 10.29
C ALA A 12 -3.28 -2.43 8.77
N ARG A 13 -4.37 -2.83 8.11
CA ARG A 13 -4.59 -2.65 6.66
C ARG A 13 -5.99 -2.07 6.43
N ALA A 14 -6.09 -1.10 5.52
CA ALA A 14 -7.34 -0.55 5.03
C ALA A 14 -7.39 -0.70 3.51
N VAL A 15 -8.51 -1.25 2.99
CA VAL A 15 -8.73 -1.44 1.56
C VAL A 15 -9.73 -0.38 1.09
N HIS A 16 -9.33 0.41 0.10
CA HIS A 16 -10.14 1.46 -0.50
C HIS A 16 -10.66 1.02 -1.86
N ARG A 17 -11.69 1.72 -2.36
CA ARG A 17 -12.07 1.53 -3.77
C ARG A 17 -10.89 1.94 -4.66
N PRO A 18 -10.64 1.20 -5.75
CA PRO A 18 -9.67 1.62 -6.73
C PRO A 18 -10.03 3.02 -7.24
N GLN A 19 -9.03 3.88 -7.37
CA GLN A 19 -9.26 5.26 -7.76
C GLN A 19 -9.52 5.33 -9.27
N GLN A 20 -10.68 5.86 -9.65
CA GLN A 20 -11.06 6.07 -11.04
C GLN A 20 -10.30 7.30 -11.58
N GLY A 21 -9.49 7.12 -12.62
CA GLY A 21 -8.74 8.19 -13.27
C GLY A 21 -7.42 7.69 -13.86
N GLU A 22 -6.99 8.27 -14.99
CA GLU A 22 -5.65 8.00 -15.52
C GLU A 22 -4.61 8.37 -14.47
N TRP A 23 -3.78 7.40 -14.08
CA TRP A 23 -2.59 7.71 -13.31
C TRP A 23 -1.72 8.70 -14.09
N SER A 24 -1.04 9.59 -13.37
CA SER A 24 -0.36 10.82 -13.79
C SER A 24 0.68 10.70 -14.93
N ALA A 25 0.79 9.56 -15.61
CA ALA A 25 1.65 9.31 -16.76
C ALA A 25 1.02 8.45 -17.89
N GLY A 26 -0.30 8.18 -17.88
CA GLY A 26 -1.03 7.75 -19.08
C GLY A 26 -0.93 6.28 -19.53
N ARG A 27 -0.53 5.33 -18.67
CA ARG A 27 -0.60 3.87 -18.97
C ARG A 27 -0.81 3.03 -17.71
N GLY A 28 -2.04 2.95 -17.22
CA GLY A 28 -2.39 1.98 -16.17
C GLY A 28 -3.74 2.26 -15.51
N GLU A 29 -4.48 1.19 -15.22
CA GLU A 29 -5.69 1.23 -14.40
C GLU A 29 -5.30 0.97 -12.94
N ASN A 30 -5.82 1.78 -12.01
CA ASN A 30 -5.69 1.44 -10.60
C ASN A 30 -6.58 0.23 -10.31
N VAL A 31 -5.97 -0.92 -10.09
CA VAL A 31 -6.68 -2.18 -9.77
C VAL A 31 -6.77 -2.45 -8.26
N ALA A 32 -5.93 -1.79 -7.47
CA ALA A 32 -5.92 -1.88 -6.02
C ALA A 32 -5.47 -0.54 -5.41
N ASN A 33 -6.14 -0.15 -4.32
CA ASN A 33 -5.82 1.03 -3.53
C ASN A 33 -5.88 0.65 -2.05
N GLU A 34 -4.73 0.53 -1.41
CA GLU A 34 -4.63 0.00 -0.04
C GLU A 34 -3.69 0.86 0.80
N ALA A 35 -4.04 1.02 2.08
CA ALA A 35 -3.21 1.67 3.07
C ALA A 35 -2.76 0.67 4.14
N TYR A 36 -1.51 0.79 4.57
CA TYR A 36 -0.89 -0.06 5.59
C TYR A 36 -0.35 0.81 6.73
N LEU A 37 -0.71 0.48 7.96
CA LEU A 37 -0.13 1.09 9.15
C LEU A 37 1.09 0.25 9.56
N VAL A 38 2.29 0.76 9.29
CA VAL A 38 3.54 0.04 9.52
C VAL A 38 4.28 0.67 10.69
N PRO A 39 4.78 -0.12 11.67
CA PRO A 39 5.65 0.41 12.71
C PRO A 39 6.86 1.13 12.10
N ARG A 40 7.26 2.27 12.66
CA ARG A 40 8.28 3.14 12.06
C ARG A 40 9.60 2.41 11.76
N GLN A 41 10.00 1.45 12.61
CA GLN A 41 11.22 0.66 12.43
C GLN A 41 11.17 -0.30 11.24
N ASP A 42 9.97 -0.66 10.75
CA ASP A 42 9.75 -1.67 9.72
C ASP A 42 9.45 -1.04 8.34
N VAL A 43 9.36 0.29 8.25
CA VAL A 43 8.97 1.01 7.01
C VAL A 43 9.93 0.72 5.85
N ASP A 44 11.23 0.74 6.08
CA ASP A 44 12.22 0.50 5.02
C ASP A 44 12.20 -0.95 4.54
N ARG A 45 12.02 -1.89 5.47
CA ARG A 45 11.85 -3.31 5.16
C ARG A 45 10.57 -3.55 4.36
N PHE A 46 9.47 -2.95 4.79
CA PHE A 46 8.18 -3.01 4.10
C PHE A 46 8.29 -2.53 2.65
N ARG A 47 8.95 -1.38 2.43
CA ARG A 47 9.19 -0.84 1.08
C ARG A 47 10.03 -1.76 0.21
N THR A 48 11.11 -2.31 0.78
CA THR A 48 12.02 -3.21 0.07
C THR A 48 11.30 -4.46 -0.39
N GLU A 49 10.55 -5.12 0.51
CA GLU A 49 9.85 -6.36 0.19
C GLU A 49 8.70 -6.14 -0.81
N LEU A 50 7.98 -5.01 -0.73
CA LEU A 50 6.97 -4.63 -1.74
C LEU A 50 7.59 -4.35 -3.12
N GLY A 51 8.72 -3.65 -3.18
CA GLY A 51 9.42 -3.36 -4.42
C GLY A 51 9.96 -4.62 -5.11
N ALA A 52 10.53 -5.54 -4.32
CA ALA A 52 10.99 -6.83 -4.82
C ALA A 52 9.85 -7.63 -5.46
N LEU A 53 8.71 -7.71 -4.78
CA LEU A 53 7.57 -8.45 -5.32
C LEU A 53 6.93 -7.78 -6.55
N ALA A 54 6.89 -6.45 -6.60
CA ALA A 54 6.41 -5.74 -7.78
C ALA A 54 7.25 -6.06 -9.02
N SER A 55 8.55 -6.28 -8.83
CA SER A 55 9.49 -6.64 -9.89
C SER A 55 9.23 -8.05 -10.45
N ASP A 56 8.63 -8.94 -9.66
CA ASP A 56 8.27 -10.32 -10.03
C ASP A 56 6.89 -10.45 -10.72
N LEU A 57 6.16 -9.35 -10.91
CA LEU A 57 4.81 -9.34 -11.49
C LEU A 57 4.77 -8.59 -12.83
N PRO A 58 5.01 -9.27 -13.98
CA PRO A 58 4.94 -8.65 -15.29
C PRO A 58 3.58 -7.98 -15.55
N GLY A 59 3.61 -6.72 -15.99
CA GLY A 59 2.40 -5.94 -16.29
C GLY A 59 1.72 -5.31 -15.08
N VAL A 60 2.26 -5.47 -13.87
CA VAL A 60 1.78 -4.81 -12.65
C VAL A 60 2.80 -3.76 -12.23
N THR A 61 2.32 -2.54 -11.95
CA THR A 61 3.13 -1.49 -11.32
C THR A 61 2.62 -1.28 -9.91
N VAL A 62 3.53 -1.28 -8.93
CA VAL A 62 3.22 -0.96 -7.54
C VAL A 62 3.86 0.38 -7.21
N GLU A 63 3.04 1.38 -6.89
CA GLU A 63 3.52 2.66 -6.37
C GLU A 63 3.30 2.68 -4.85
N VAL A 64 4.40 2.91 -4.12
CA VAL A 64 4.35 3.07 -2.67
C VAL A 64 4.56 4.54 -2.35
N THR A 65 3.54 5.16 -1.78
CA THR A 65 3.51 6.58 -1.44
C THR A 65 3.41 6.74 0.09
N GLY A 66 3.96 7.85 0.62
CA GLY A 66 4.08 8.10 2.07
C GLY A 66 5.52 8.11 2.60
N PRO A 67 5.75 7.93 3.92
CA PRO A 67 4.74 7.80 4.97
C PRO A 67 3.94 9.09 5.17
N TRP A 68 2.68 8.97 5.57
CA TRP A 68 1.79 10.10 5.86
C TRP A 68 1.13 9.96 7.22
N ALA A 69 0.43 11.00 7.67
CA ALA A 69 -0.45 10.88 8.83
C ALA A 69 -1.51 9.77 8.58
N PRO A 70 -1.88 8.99 9.62
CA PRO A 70 -2.63 7.74 9.46
C PRO A 70 -4.14 7.95 9.30
N TYR A 71 -4.56 8.82 8.38
CA TYR A 71 -5.97 9.19 8.20
C TYR A 71 -6.88 8.00 7.87
N SER A 72 -6.37 7.01 7.12
CA SER A 72 -7.08 5.74 6.82
C SER A 72 -7.40 4.90 8.08
N PHE A 73 -6.80 5.22 9.22
CA PHE A 73 -6.93 4.48 10.49
C PHE A 73 -7.52 5.32 11.62
N ALA A 74 -7.80 6.61 11.38
CA ALA A 74 -8.25 7.55 12.40
C ALA A 74 -9.76 7.48 12.71
N GLY A 75 -10.51 6.57 12.06
CA GLY A 75 -11.98 6.51 12.14
C GLY A 75 -12.56 5.68 13.28
N GLY A 76 -11.75 5.15 14.20
CA GLY A 76 -12.22 4.21 15.24
C GLY A 76 -11.47 4.34 16.55
N VAL A 77 -11.74 5.41 17.30
CA VAL A 77 -11.67 5.39 18.77
C VAL A 77 -13.06 5.76 19.27
N THR A 78 -13.92 4.77 19.45
CA THR A 78 -15.11 4.93 20.30
C THR A 78 -14.62 4.66 21.72
N SER A 79 -14.78 5.64 22.60
CA SER A 79 -14.46 5.53 24.03
C SER A 79 -15.26 4.45 24.74
#